data_AF-A0A7S0PX18-F1
#
_entry.id   AF-A0A7S0PX18-F1
#
_cell.length_a   1.000
_cell.length_b   1.000
_cell.length_c   1.000
_cell.angle_alpha   90.00
_cell.angle_beta   90.00
_cell.angle_gamma   90.00
#
_symmetry.space_group_name_H-M   'P 1'
#
loop_
_entity.id
_entity.type
_entity.pdbx_description
1 polymer ?
#
loop_
_entity_poly.entity_id
_entity_poly.type
_entity_poly.pdbx_seq_one_letter_code
_entity_poly.pdbx_strand_id
1 'polypeptide(L)'
;MSRVVSMLALAVAYASGFTAACGGSGIYADMHDGDQKKVTVDAAAAVVTIVPYNNDQSWIITSQLDTKFCNASIDFDVPGKPGVPPVPLLATIWSASIAAPATEKTIIEFTDPSGTIGEPGFPLNAWVLIG
;
A
#
# COMPACT_ATOMS: atom_id res chain seq x y z
N MET A 1 -14.81 -5.32 -62.19
CA MET A 1 -14.41 -6.43 -61.29
C MET A 1 -13.45 -5.88 -60.25
N SER A 2 -13.96 -5.42 -59.11
CA SER A 2 -13.13 -4.82 -58.04
C SER A 2 -13.06 -5.82 -56.87
N ARG A 3 -11.85 -6.22 -56.50
CA ARG A 3 -11.58 -7.15 -55.39
C ARG A 3 -11.52 -6.35 -54.10
N VAL A 4 -12.47 -6.58 -53.19
CA VAL A 4 -12.40 -6.08 -51.81
C VAL A 4 -11.44 -6.97 -51.04
N VAL A 5 -10.30 -6.42 -50.61
CA VAL A 5 -9.36 -7.09 -49.70
C VAL A 5 -9.88 -6.87 -48.28
N SER A 6 -10.38 -7.94 -47.65
CA SER A 6 -10.77 -7.93 -46.25
C SER A 6 -9.50 -7.97 -45.39
N MET A 7 -9.14 -6.84 -44.78
CA MET A 7 -8.10 -6.81 -43.76
C MET A 7 -8.66 -7.42 -42.47
N LEU A 8 -8.27 -8.65 -42.16
CA LEU A 8 -8.43 -9.22 -40.82
C LEU A 8 -7.50 -8.42 -39.88
N ALA A 9 -8.09 -7.57 -39.04
CA ALA A 9 -7.37 -6.97 -37.93
C ALA A 9 -7.09 -8.06 -36.89
N LEU A 10 -5.81 -8.38 -36.69
CA LEU A 10 -5.35 -9.26 -35.62
C LEU A 10 -5.48 -8.48 -34.30
N ALA A 11 -6.46 -8.82 -33.49
CA ALA A 11 -6.56 -8.28 -32.13
C ALA A 11 -5.39 -8.83 -31.31
N VAL A 12 -4.41 -7.98 -31.01
CA VAL A 12 -3.36 -8.28 -30.03
C VAL A 12 -4.03 -8.23 -28.66
N ALA A 13 -4.27 -9.39 -28.05
CA ALA A 13 -4.64 -9.46 -26.65
C ALA A 13 -3.43 -9.01 -25.83
N TYR A 14 -3.50 -7.80 -25.26
CA TYR A 14 -2.58 -7.42 -24.20
C TYR A 14 -2.83 -8.38 -23.04
N ALA A 15 -1.80 -9.11 -22.62
CA ALA A 15 -1.83 -9.80 -21.34
C ALA A 15 -2.01 -8.71 -20.28
N SER A 16 -3.21 -8.59 -19.74
CA SER A 16 -3.46 -7.81 -18.54
C SER A 16 -2.62 -8.44 -17.44
N GLY A 17 -1.45 -7.87 -17.19
CA GLY A 17 -0.63 -8.24 -16.05
C GLY A 17 -1.51 -8.23 -14.81
N PHE A 18 -1.44 -9.29 -14.01
CA PHE A 18 -2.15 -9.38 -12.73
C PHE A 18 -1.77 -8.16 -11.88
N THR A 19 -2.63 -7.14 -11.84
CA THR A 19 -2.54 -6.07 -10.85
C THR A 19 -3.06 -6.65 -9.56
N ALA A 20 -2.22 -6.81 -8.54
CA ALA A 20 -2.70 -7.25 -7.24
C ALA A 20 -3.66 -6.17 -6.69
N ALA A 21 -4.82 -6.61 -6.20
CA ALA A 21 -5.94 -5.73 -5.84
C ALA A 21 -5.80 -5.10 -4.44
N CYS A 22 -4.63 -4.53 -4.11
CA CYS A 22 -4.40 -3.85 -2.83
C CYS A 22 -4.81 -2.37 -2.82
N GLY A 23 -5.55 -1.91 -3.84
CA GLY A 23 -6.10 -0.56 -3.87
C GLY A 23 -7.14 -0.34 -2.78
N GLY A 24 -7.20 0.87 -2.24
CA GLY A 24 -8.16 1.23 -1.20
C GLY A 24 -7.80 2.51 -0.47
N SER A 25 -8.73 3.01 0.35
CA SER A 25 -8.47 4.12 1.26
C SER A 25 -9.17 3.84 2.58
N GLY A 26 -8.51 4.19 3.69
CA GLY A 26 -9.08 3.99 5.02
C GLY A 26 -8.29 4.68 6.12
N ILE A 27 -8.86 4.65 7.31
CA ILE A 27 -8.26 5.07 8.57
C ILE A 27 -7.70 3.83 9.25
N TYR A 28 -6.44 3.89 9.62
CA TYR A 28 -5.73 2.78 10.24
C TYR A 28 -5.26 3.18 11.64
N ALA A 29 -5.42 2.26 12.59
CA ALA A 29 -4.84 2.37 13.92
C ALA A 29 -3.37 1.93 13.87
N ASP A 30 -2.48 2.80 14.32
CA ASP A 30 -1.07 2.49 14.52
C ASP A 30 -0.92 1.69 15.82
N MET A 31 -0.64 0.40 15.72
CA MET A 31 -0.64 -0.47 16.89
C MET A 31 0.60 -0.30 17.79
N HIS A 32 1.65 0.37 17.31
CA HIS A 32 2.83 0.70 18.10
C HIS A 32 2.64 2.02 18.86
N ASP A 33 2.14 3.06 18.17
CA ASP A 33 2.08 4.43 18.72
C ASP A 33 0.70 4.81 19.29
N GLY A 34 -0.35 4.04 18.99
CA GLY A 34 -1.71 4.26 19.48
C GLY A 34 -2.45 5.44 18.84
N ASP A 35 -1.92 6.03 17.75
CA ASP A 35 -2.57 7.09 16.98
C ASP A 35 -3.23 6.55 15.69
N GLN A 36 -3.73 7.45 14.84
CA GLN A 36 -4.45 7.09 13.62
C GLN A 36 -3.83 7.76 12.40
N LYS A 37 -3.76 7.01 11.30
CA LYS A 37 -3.30 7.51 10.01
C LYS A 37 -4.37 7.28 8.96
N LYS A 38 -4.54 8.22 8.04
CA LYS A 38 -5.30 7.98 6.81
C LYS A 38 -4.34 7.51 5.73
N VAL A 39 -4.62 6.36 5.15
CA VAL A 39 -3.83 5.76 4.08
C VAL A 39 -4.69 5.65 2.83
N THR A 40 -4.11 6.05 1.70
CA THR A 40 -4.70 5.87 0.36
C THR A 40 -3.71 5.10 -0.49
N VAL A 41 -4.13 3.95 -0.98
CA VAL A 41 -3.40 3.09 -1.91
C VAL A 41 -4.08 3.21 -3.27
N ASP A 42 -3.45 3.98 -4.16
CA ASP A 42 -3.90 4.12 -5.54
C ASP A 42 -3.12 3.15 -6.41
N ALA A 43 -3.71 1.97 -6.67
CA ALA A 43 -3.12 0.95 -7.52
C ALA A 43 -3.05 1.36 -9.00
N ALA A 44 -3.91 2.28 -9.46
CA ALA A 44 -3.89 2.75 -10.84
C ALA A 44 -2.74 3.75 -11.07
N ALA A 45 -2.49 4.62 -10.08
CA ALA A 45 -1.37 5.54 -10.07
C ALA A 45 -0.05 4.91 -9.57
N ALA A 46 -0.11 3.69 -9.01
CA ALA A 46 1.00 3.01 -8.34
C ALA A 46 1.62 3.87 -7.21
N VAL A 47 0.77 4.45 -6.36
CA VAL A 47 1.17 5.35 -5.27
C VAL A 47 0.47 4.99 -3.95
N VAL A 48 1.21 5.06 -2.85
CA VAL A 48 0.68 5.09 -1.48
C VAL A 48 0.83 6.49 -0.91
N THR A 49 -0.23 7.04 -0.32
CA THR A 49 -0.22 8.30 0.41
C THR A 49 -0.62 8.06 1.87
N ILE A 50 0.14 8.62 2.81
CA ILE A 50 -0.13 8.53 4.24
C ILE A 50 -0.16 9.95 4.82
N VAL A 51 -1.22 10.24 5.57
CA VAL A 51 -1.38 11.51 6.29
C VAL A 51 -1.85 11.26 7.74
N PRO A 52 -1.57 12.19 8.67
CA PRO A 52 -2.15 12.15 10.00
C PRO A 52 -3.68 12.13 9.96
N TYR A 53 -4.29 11.56 11.00
CA TYR A 53 -5.74 11.60 11.18
C TYR A 53 -6.09 11.87 12.64
N ASN A 54 -7.15 12.65 12.86
CA ASN A 54 -7.69 12.98 14.19
C ASN A 54 -6.65 13.60 15.15
N ASN A 55 -5.76 14.46 14.64
CA ASN A 55 -4.79 15.24 15.40
C ASN A 55 -4.39 16.52 14.63
N ASP A 56 -3.49 17.33 15.20
CA ASP A 56 -3.06 18.62 14.64
C ASP A 56 -1.79 18.56 13.77
N GLN A 57 -1.32 17.36 13.40
CA GLN A 57 -0.14 17.19 12.53
C GLN A 57 -0.51 17.38 11.06
N SER A 58 0.44 17.81 10.23
CA SER A 58 0.19 18.20 8.82
C SER A 58 1.20 17.66 7.80
N TRP A 59 2.01 16.66 8.16
CA TRP A 59 2.94 16.02 7.24
C TRP A 59 2.22 15.13 6.22
N ILE A 60 2.86 14.87 5.08
CA ILE A 60 2.36 13.99 4.02
C ILE A 60 3.51 13.10 3.60
N ILE A 61 3.25 11.80 3.49
CA ILE A 61 4.18 10.83 2.91
C ILE A 61 3.58 10.33 1.59
N THR A 62 4.42 10.24 0.57
CA THR A 62 4.07 9.65 -0.73
C THR A 62 5.16 8.68 -1.13
N SER A 63 4.77 7.44 -1.45
CA SER A 63 5.69 6.37 -1.84
C SER A 63 5.19 5.66 -3.08
N GLN A 64 6.12 5.10 -3.86
CA GLN A 64 5.79 4.25 -5.00
C GLN A 64 5.28 2.89 -4.51
N LEU A 65 4.16 2.45 -5.06
CA LEU A 65 3.58 1.13 -4.81
C LEU A 65 4.13 0.13 -5.83
N ASP A 66 4.64 -1.00 -5.33
CA ASP A 66 4.77 -2.19 -6.14
C ASP A 66 3.41 -2.89 -6.23
N THR A 67 2.70 -2.70 -7.35
CA THR A 67 1.36 -3.27 -7.57
C THR A 67 1.36 -4.78 -7.78
N LYS A 68 2.52 -5.42 -7.89
CA LYS A 68 2.62 -6.88 -8.01
C LYS A 68 2.72 -7.52 -6.63
N PHE A 69 3.49 -6.92 -5.72
CA PHE A 69 3.71 -7.45 -4.37
C PHE A 69 2.90 -6.72 -3.29
N CYS A 70 2.15 -5.68 -3.65
CA CYS A 70 1.35 -4.88 -2.74
C CYS A 70 2.15 -4.32 -1.57
N ASN A 71 3.33 -3.81 -1.88
CA ASN A 71 4.19 -3.20 -0.89
C ASN A 71 4.80 -1.89 -1.38
N ALA A 72 5.28 -1.08 -0.44
CA ALA A 72 5.91 0.19 -0.71
C ALA A 72 7.00 0.44 0.34
N SER A 73 8.13 1.00 -0.09
CA SER A 73 9.13 1.53 0.85
C SER A 73 8.66 2.90 1.33
N ILE A 74 8.35 3.00 2.61
CA ILE A 74 7.81 4.20 3.24
C ILE A 74 8.94 4.93 3.94
N ASP A 75 9.31 6.09 3.40
CA ASP A 75 10.20 7.01 4.07
C ASP A 75 9.38 7.93 4.98
N PHE A 76 9.60 7.78 6.28
CA PHE A 76 8.93 8.57 7.29
C PHE A 76 9.69 9.86 7.61
N ASP A 77 10.89 10.09 7.05
CA ASP A 77 11.66 11.32 7.23
C ASP A 77 11.14 12.45 6.33
N VAL A 78 9.94 12.92 6.67
CA VAL A 78 9.28 14.04 6.00
C VAL A 78 9.17 15.24 6.94
N PRO A 79 9.23 16.48 6.42
CA PRO A 79 9.16 17.68 7.24
C PRO A 79 7.96 17.70 8.19
N GLY A 80 8.24 17.94 9.48
CA GLY A 80 7.21 18.10 10.52
C GLY A 80 6.67 16.80 11.12
N LYS A 81 7.13 15.62 10.66
CA LYS A 81 6.78 14.35 11.31
C LYS A 81 7.66 14.08 12.54
N PRO A 82 7.10 13.86 13.74
CA PRO A 82 7.86 13.42 14.91
C PRO A 82 8.10 11.89 14.88
N GLY A 83 9.05 11.42 15.70
CA GLY A 83 9.26 9.98 15.94
C GLY A 83 9.69 9.20 14.69
N VAL A 84 10.53 9.79 13.86
CA VAL A 84 10.96 9.22 12.58
C VAL A 84 11.89 8.00 12.82
N PRO A 85 11.62 6.82 12.25
CA PRO A 85 12.54 5.68 12.28
C PRO A 85 13.83 6.01 11.53
N PRO A 86 14.99 5.42 11.89
CA PRO A 86 16.28 5.72 11.28
C PRO A 86 16.41 5.25 9.81
N VAL A 87 15.46 4.45 9.32
CA VAL A 87 15.44 3.89 7.96
C VAL A 87 14.01 3.83 7.42
N PRO A 88 13.81 3.87 6.09
CA PRO A 88 12.52 3.58 5.48
C PRO A 88 12.06 2.17 5.82
N LEU A 89 10.77 2.00 6.07
CA LEU A 89 10.17 0.70 6.38
C LEU A 89 9.45 0.15 5.15
N LEU A 90 9.49 -1.17 4.96
CA LEU A 90 8.70 -1.83 3.95
C LEU A 90 7.28 -2.05 4.49
N ALA A 91 6.32 -1.33 3.94
CA ALA A 91 4.90 -1.53 4.19
C ALA A 91 4.35 -2.58 3.23
N THR A 92 3.80 -3.68 3.75
CA THR A 92 3.11 -4.71 2.95
C THR A 92 1.63 -4.72 3.28
N ILE A 93 0.78 -4.67 2.26
CA ILE A 93 -0.67 -4.59 2.39
C ILE A 93 -1.25 -6.00 2.34
N TRP A 94 -1.83 -6.42 3.46
CA TRP A 94 -2.44 -7.72 3.64
C TRP A 94 -3.97 -7.61 3.74
N SER A 95 -4.67 -8.56 3.12
CA SER A 95 -6.08 -8.83 3.37
C SER A 95 -6.22 -9.84 4.50
N ALA A 96 -6.82 -9.42 5.61
CA ALA A 96 -7.16 -10.29 6.73
C ALA A 96 -8.65 -10.65 6.67
N SER A 97 -8.94 -11.95 6.54
CA SER A 97 -10.30 -12.46 6.43
C SER A 97 -10.63 -13.46 7.55
N ILE A 98 -11.84 -13.36 8.10
CA ILE A 98 -12.44 -14.42 8.91
C ILE A 98 -13.54 -15.11 8.10
N ALA A 99 -13.69 -16.43 8.27
CA ALA A 99 -14.65 -17.22 7.49
C ALA A 99 -16.09 -17.12 8.00
N ALA A 100 -16.29 -16.95 9.32
CA ALA A 100 -17.63 -16.94 9.94
C ALA A 100 -17.67 -15.99 11.17
N PRO A 101 -18.44 -14.89 11.13
CA PRO A 101 -19.09 -14.33 9.94
C PRO A 101 -18.05 -13.89 8.90
N ALA A 102 -18.33 -14.07 7.61
CA ALA A 102 -17.42 -13.66 6.55
C ALA A 102 -17.17 -12.14 6.63
N THR A 103 -15.96 -11.77 7.02
CA THR A 103 -15.55 -10.38 7.20
C THR A 103 -14.12 -10.23 6.74
N GLU A 104 -13.81 -9.14 6.04
CA GLU A 104 -12.47 -8.79 5.60
C GLU A 104 -12.08 -7.42 6.17
N LYS A 105 -10.79 -7.26 6.46
CA LYS A 105 -10.18 -5.95 6.73
C LYS A 105 -8.76 -5.93 6.20
N THR A 106 -8.25 -4.73 5.94
CA THR A 106 -6.85 -4.53 5.56
C THR A 106 -5.96 -4.39 6.79
N ILE A 107 -4.77 -4.99 6.71
CA ILE A 107 -3.67 -4.78 7.64
C ILE A 107 -2.47 -4.30 6.82
N ILE A 108 -1.76 -3.28 7.28
CA ILE A 108 -0.49 -2.84 6.70
C ILE A 108 0.62 -3.25 7.67
N GLU A 109 1.41 -4.24 7.29
CA GLU A 109 2.55 -4.71 8.08
C GLU A 109 3.80 -3.92 7.72
N PHE A 110 4.56 -3.48 8.72
CA PHE A 110 5.83 -2.79 8.53
C PHE A 110 6.98 -3.67 8.97
N THR A 111 7.96 -3.84 8.09
CA THR A 111 9.22 -4.53 8.35
C THR A 111 10.40 -3.63 8.03
N ASP A 112 11.56 -3.94 8.58
CA ASP A 112 12.82 -3.27 8.24
C ASP A 112 13.71 -4.24 7.43
N PRO A 113 13.85 -4.04 6.10
CA PRO A 113 14.71 -4.88 5.28
C PRO A 113 16.21 -4.69 5.52
N SER A 114 16.67 -3.54 6.06
CA SER A 114 18.09 -3.29 6.28
C SER A 114 18.60 -3.93 7.58
N GLY A 115 17.70 -4.27 8.48
CA GLY A 115 18.03 -4.89 9.76
C GLY A 115 18.58 -3.91 10.81
N THR A 116 18.25 -2.63 10.68
CA THR A 116 18.73 -1.55 11.56
C THR A 116 17.96 -1.48 12.89
N ILE A 117 16.66 -1.76 12.87
CA ILE A 117 15.76 -1.70 14.03
C ILE A 117 15.47 -3.10 14.57
N GLY A 118 15.24 -4.07 13.69
CA GLY A 118 14.96 -5.48 14.04
C GLY A 118 15.51 -6.43 12.98
N GLU A 119 15.33 -7.74 13.15
CA GLU A 119 15.79 -8.70 12.14
C GLU A 119 15.10 -8.45 10.78
N PRO A 120 15.80 -8.58 9.64
CA PRO A 120 15.20 -8.41 8.33
C PRO A 120 13.95 -9.28 8.14
N GLY A 121 12.83 -8.63 7.82
CA GLY A 121 11.53 -9.29 7.63
C GLY A 121 10.76 -9.61 8.91
N PHE A 122 11.30 -9.32 10.10
CA PHE A 122 10.54 -9.38 11.34
C PHE A 122 9.54 -8.22 11.42
N PRO A 123 8.25 -8.47 11.72
CA PRO A 123 7.25 -7.41 11.83
C PRO A 123 7.58 -6.44 12.97
N LEU A 124 7.73 -5.16 12.64
CA LEU A 124 7.97 -4.09 13.62
C LEU A 124 6.68 -3.43 14.09
N ASN A 125 5.70 -3.35 13.19
CA ASN A 125 4.39 -2.76 13.48
C ASN A 125 3.35 -3.32 12.51
N ALA A 126 2.08 -3.22 12.87
CA ALA A 126 0.96 -3.49 12.00
C ALA A 126 -0.06 -2.37 12.18
N TRP A 127 -0.54 -1.80 11.07
CA TRP A 127 -1.63 -0.84 11.10
C TRP A 127 -2.92 -1.52 10.68
N VAL A 128 -3.97 -1.39 11.49
CA VAL A 128 -5.23 -2.12 11.31
C VAL A 128 -6.32 -1.17 10.84
N LEU A 129 -7.01 -1.51 9.76
CA LEU A 129 -8.16 -0.74 9.26
C LEU A 129 -9.28 -0.65 10.32
N ILE A 130 -9.74 0.57 10.59
CA ILE A 130 -10.80 0.87 11.57
C ILE A 130 -11.95 1.72 11.02
N GLY A 131 -11.85 2.28 9.81
CA GLY A 131 -12.92 3.08 9.20
C GLY A 131 -12.59 3.62 7.82
#